data_AF-A0A925ZVQ0-F1
#
_entry.id   AF-A0A925ZVQ0-F1
#
_cell.length_a   1.000
_cell.length_b   1.000
_cell.length_c   1.000
_cell.angle_alpha   90.00
_cell.angle_beta   90.00
_cell.angle_gamma   90.00
#
_symmetry.space_group_name_H-M   'P 1'
#
loop_
_entity.id
_entity.type
_entity.pdbx_description
1 polymer ?
#
loop_
_entity_poly.entity_id
_entity_poly.type
_entity_poly.pdbx_seq_one_letter_code
_entity_poly.pdbx_strand_id
1 'polypeptide(L)'
;MPAIAPQPVQITCPNCRTSFRTGIYSLVDAGEQPELKQALLAGQLNLAICPNCGVASALGAPLVYHDAAKQLCFVYFPQELRARPEEQERFVGDVTNFLIKSLPADAPRGYLLKPRRFISQASLIEAIFESDGISKEMLDAQRQRVALIAEFAQAMEDEPELARLAEQHRAALDYEFFATLTAFADANAQQGRMDGATMLAQLRDRLAALAGVDLPDEADGFADGVDGGVDANYEAELAQTVERLV
;
A
#
# COMPACT_ATOMS: atom_id res chain seq x y z
N MET A 1 5.20 -2.44 23.69
CA MET A 1 6.56 -2.94 23.37
C MET A 1 7.46 -1.71 23.13
N PRO A 2 8.80 -1.73 23.25
CA PRO A 2 9.58 -0.60 22.73
C PRO A 2 9.42 -0.52 21.20
N ALA A 3 9.37 0.71 20.66
CA ALA A 3 9.33 0.93 19.22
C ALA A 3 10.53 0.25 18.54
N ILE A 4 10.27 -0.42 17.42
CA ILE A 4 11.26 -1.11 16.61
C ILE A 4 12.04 -0.04 15.86
N ALA A 5 13.34 0.05 16.15
CA ALA A 5 14.24 0.95 15.46
C ALA A 5 14.84 0.26 14.23
N PRO A 6 15.07 0.99 13.12
CA PRO A 6 15.76 0.43 11.97
C PRO A 6 17.23 0.15 12.29
N GLN A 7 17.76 -0.94 11.77
CA GLN A 7 19.16 -1.33 11.89
C GLN A 7 19.99 -0.62 10.81
N PRO A 8 21.07 0.09 11.17
CA PRO A 8 21.91 0.78 10.19
C PRO A 8 22.71 -0.22 9.36
N VAL A 9 22.70 -0.03 8.03
CA VAL A 9 23.48 -0.81 7.08
C VAL A 9 24.24 0.11 6.14
N GLN A 10 25.40 -0.35 5.66
CA GLN A 10 26.16 0.30 4.59
C GLN A 10 25.86 -0.43 3.29
N ILE A 11 25.41 0.31 2.28
CA ILE A 11 25.10 -0.24 0.96
C ILE A 11 25.86 0.53 -0.13
N THR A 12 25.84 -0.03 -1.33
CA THR A 12 26.41 0.60 -2.53
C THR A 12 25.32 0.71 -3.59
N CYS A 13 25.10 1.92 -4.11
CA CYS A 13 24.12 2.17 -5.14
C CYS A 13 24.44 1.35 -6.42
N PRO A 14 23.51 0.54 -6.94
CA PRO A 14 23.76 -0.27 -8.13
C PRO A 14 23.93 0.58 -9.41
N ASN A 15 23.39 1.81 -9.43
CA ASN A 15 23.44 2.70 -10.58
C ASN A 15 24.76 3.50 -10.66
N CYS A 16 25.08 4.26 -9.60
CA CYS A 16 26.24 5.18 -9.61
C CYS A 16 27.40 4.74 -8.68
N ARG A 17 27.28 3.60 -8.00
CA ARG A 17 28.28 3.03 -7.08
C ARG A 17 28.61 3.88 -5.85
N THR A 18 27.85 4.93 -5.57
CA THR A 18 27.99 5.69 -4.31
C THR A 18 27.69 4.77 -3.13
N SER A 19 28.60 4.72 -2.16
CA SER A 19 28.37 4.02 -0.89
C SER A 19 27.75 4.95 0.13
N PHE A 20 26.70 4.50 0.82
CA PHE A 20 25.97 5.31 1.79
C PHE A 20 25.33 4.43 2.88
N ARG A 21 24.92 5.06 3.98
CA ARG A 21 24.22 4.40 5.08
C ARG A 21 22.72 4.61 4.98
N THR A 22 21.97 3.59 5.34
CA THR A 22 20.51 3.63 5.48
C THR A 22 20.06 2.66 6.57
N GLY A 23 18.78 2.69 6.94
CA GLY A 23 18.18 1.77 7.90
C GLY A 23 17.39 0.65 7.23
N ILE A 24 17.38 -0.54 7.83
CA ILE A 24 16.48 -1.63 7.49
C ILE A 24 15.65 -2.06 8.70
N TYR A 25 14.40 -2.43 8.46
CA TYR A 25 13.53 -3.07 9.43
C TYR A 25 13.51 -4.59 9.19
N SER A 26 13.77 -5.34 10.25
CA SER A 26 13.75 -6.80 10.26
C SER A 26 12.55 -7.37 11.04
N LEU A 27 11.79 -6.51 11.70
CA LEU A 27 10.55 -6.81 12.40
C LEU A 27 9.53 -5.70 12.07
N VAL A 28 8.31 -6.11 11.76
CA VAL A 28 7.12 -5.26 11.64
C VAL A 28 6.11 -5.77 12.64
N ASP A 29 5.75 -4.95 13.62
CA ASP A 29 4.65 -5.24 14.53
C ASP A 29 3.45 -4.37 14.15
N ALA A 30 2.37 -5.01 13.71
CA ALA A 30 1.18 -4.33 13.20
C ALA A 30 0.41 -3.56 14.29
N GLY A 31 0.53 -3.96 15.56
CA GLY A 31 -0.14 -3.30 16.67
C GLY A 31 0.65 -2.12 17.22
N GLU A 32 1.97 -2.26 17.30
CA GLU A 32 2.84 -1.25 17.90
C GLU A 32 3.31 -0.19 16.89
N GLN A 33 3.50 -0.57 15.62
CA GLN A 33 3.90 0.35 14.54
C GLN A 33 3.11 0.09 13.25
N PRO A 34 1.83 0.49 13.21
CA PRO A 34 0.97 0.34 12.03
C PRO A 34 1.55 0.99 10.76
N GLU A 35 2.34 2.05 10.90
CA GLU A 35 3.01 2.73 9.80
C GLU A 35 4.02 1.82 9.09
N LEU A 36 4.67 0.89 9.79
CA LEU A 36 5.58 -0.08 9.17
C LEU A 36 4.81 -1.15 8.39
N LYS A 37 3.62 -1.55 8.87
CA LYS A 37 2.70 -2.41 8.10
C LYS A 37 2.27 -1.71 6.81
N GLN A 38 1.86 -0.45 6.88
CA GLN A 38 1.47 0.31 5.69
C GLN A 38 2.63 0.44 4.70
N ALA A 39 3.85 0.76 5.18
CA ALA A 39 5.03 0.80 4.33
C ALA A 39 5.35 -0.56 3.70
N LEU A 40 5.18 -1.67 4.42
CA LEU A 40 5.35 -3.02 3.89
C LEU A 40 4.36 -3.32 2.76
N LEU A 41 3.08 -3.07 3.00
CA LEU A 41 2.01 -3.30 2.03
C LEU A 41 2.14 -2.42 0.78
N ALA A 42 2.65 -1.19 0.95
CA ALA A 42 2.93 -0.26 -0.14
C ALA A 42 4.24 -0.56 -0.89
N GLY A 43 5.02 -1.57 -0.47
CA GLY A 43 6.33 -1.87 -1.06
C GLY A 43 7.40 -0.81 -0.80
N GLN A 44 7.19 0.04 0.21
CA GLN A 44 8.10 1.13 0.60
C GLN A 44 9.00 0.75 1.79
N LEU A 45 8.70 -0.35 2.49
CA LEU A 45 9.56 -0.85 3.56
C LEU A 45 10.92 -1.29 2.97
N ASN A 46 12.00 -0.92 3.65
CA ASN A 46 13.37 -1.26 3.25
C ASN A 46 13.72 -0.75 1.83
N LEU A 47 13.16 0.39 1.42
CA LEU A 47 13.53 1.10 0.21
C LEU A 47 14.66 2.10 0.50
N ALA A 48 15.75 2.03 -0.24
CA ALA A 48 16.86 2.97 -0.13
C ALA A 48 16.91 3.93 -1.32
N ILE A 49 16.94 5.24 -1.03
CA ILE A 49 17.10 6.28 -2.04
C ILE A 49 18.55 6.74 -2.06
N CYS A 50 19.22 6.60 -3.20
CA CYS A 50 20.62 7.02 -3.33
C CYS A 50 20.73 8.55 -3.23
N PRO A 51 21.55 9.09 -2.30
CA PRO A 51 21.68 10.54 -2.14
C PRO A 51 22.40 11.23 -3.31
N ASN A 52 23.08 10.46 -4.18
CA ASN A 52 23.85 11.01 -5.30
C ASN A 52 23.08 11.02 -6.62
N CYS A 53 22.32 9.97 -6.93
CA CYS A 53 21.62 9.86 -8.21
C CYS A 53 20.10 9.70 -8.10
N GLY A 54 19.54 9.67 -6.89
CA GLY A 54 18.10 9.58 -6.65
C GLY A 54 17.46 8.22 -6.93
N VAL A 55 18.21 7.22 -7.43
CA VAL A 55 17.64 5.90 -7.68
C VAL A 55 17.14 5.26 -6.39
N ALA A 56 15.92 4.73 -6.44
CA ALA A 56 15.33 3.94 -5.36
C ALA A 56 15.63 2.46 -5.59
N SER A 57 16.14 1.78 -4.57
CA SER A 57 16.48 0.36 -4.60
C SER A 57 15.85 -0.35 -3.40
N ALA A 58 15.06 -1.39 -3.68
CA ALA A 58 14.58 -2.27 -2.63
C ALA A 58 15.76 -3.04 -2.01
N LEU A 59 15.81 -3.10 -0.68
CA LEU A 59 16.81 -3.86 0.05
C LEU A 59 16.22 -5.19 0.50
N GLY A 60 16.79 -6.29 0.02
CA GLY A 60 16.48 -7.63 0.53
C GLY A 60 16.98 -7.77 1.96
N ALA A 61 16.05 -7.88 2.91
CA ALA A 61 16.33 -8.13 4.32
C ALA A 61 15.39 -9.22 4.87
N PRO A 62 15.87 -10.11 5.76
CA PRO A 62 14.98 -11.02 6.49
C PRO A 62 13.95 -10.22 7.29
N LEU A 63 12.71 -10.66 7.28
CA LEU A 63 11.60 -9.92 7.88
C LEU A 63 10.69 -10.83 8.68
N VAL A 64 10.36 -10.42 9.90
CA VAL A 64 9.26 -10.98 10.69
C VAL A 64 8.11 -9.99 10.70
N TYR A 65 6.91 -10.43 10.33
CA TYR A 65 5.67 -9.69 10.54
C TYR A 65 4.91 -10.30 11.72
N HIS A 66 4.48 -9.47 12.64
CA HIS A 66 3.79 -9.86 13.86
C HIS A 66 2.50 -9.07 14.03
N ASP A 67 1.41 -9.77 14.36
CA ASP A 67 0.12 -9.17 14.71
C ASP A 67 -0.48 -9.97 15.87
N ALA A 68 -0.43 -9.39 17.08
CA ALA A 68 -0.92 -10.05 18.29
C ALA A 68 -2.44 -10.26 18.28
N ALA A 69 -3.20 -9.29 17.76
CA ALA A 69 -4.65 -9.35 17.73
C ALA A 69 -5.14 -10.52 16.84
N LYS A 70 -4.40 -10.81 15.77
CA LYS A 70 -4.68 -11.91 14.84
C LYS A 70 -3.87 -13.17 15.11
N GLN A 71 -3.03 -13.18 16.14
CA GLN A 71 -2.11 -14.27 16.47
C GLN A 71 -1.24 -14.70 15.29
N LEU A 72 -0.67 -13.73 14.57
CA LEU A 72 0.16 -13.97 13.39
C LEU A 72 1.64 -13.79 13.73
N CYS A 73 2.44 -14.74 13.26
CA CYS A 73 3.90 -14.65 13.21
C CYS A 73 4.34 -15.17 11.85
N PHE A 74 4.67 -14.25 10.95
CA PHE A 74 5.06 -14.53 9.59
C PHE A 74 6.54 -14.22 9.41
N VAL A 75 7.24 -15.09 8.68
CA VAL A 75 8.67 -14.97 8.43
C VAL A 75 8.92 -14.99 6.93
N TYR A 76 9.60 -13.98 6.42
CA TYR A 76 10.11 -13.93 5.06
C TYR A 76 11.63 -13.90 5.08
N PHE A 77 12.25 -14.73 4.24
CA PHE A 77 13.69 -14.74 4.05
C PHE A 77 14.02 -14.62 2.55
N PRO A 78 14.65 -13.52 2.12
CA PRO A 78 15.03 -13.33 0.73
C PRO A 78 16.04 -14.39 0.26
N GLN A 79 15.78 -15.02 -0.88
CA GLN A 79 16.60 -16.12 -1.42
C GLN A 79 17.97 -15.62 -1.91
N GLU A 80 18.04 -14.36 -2.33
CA GLU A 80 19.24 -13.67 -2.77
C GLU A 80 20.30 -13.53 -1.67
N LEU A 81 19.90 -13.59 -0.39
CA LEU A 81 20.84 -13.57 0.73
C LEU A 81 21.61 -14.87 0.90
N ARG A 82 21.12 -15.98 0.32
CA ARG A 82 21.74 -17.32 0.37
C ARG A 82 22.15 -17.74 1.80
N ALA A 83 21.38 -17.32 2.80
CA ALA A 83 21.67 -17.64 4.20
C ALA A 83 21.49 -19.14 4.46
N ARG A 84 22.39 -19.71 5.26
CA ARG A 84 22.31 -21.12 5.65
C ARG A 84 21.11 -21.37 6.56
N PRO A 85 20.53 -22.58 6.59
CA PRO A 85 19.39 -22.89 7.45
C PRO A 85 19.62 -22.52 8.93
N GLU A 86 20.82 -22.70 9.46
CA GLU A 86 21.13 -22.37 10.86
C GLU A 86 21.10 -20.86 11.12
N GLU A 87 21.47 -20.04 10.13
CA GLU A 87 21.41 -18.57 10.20
C GLU A 87 19.96 -18.09 10.16
N GLN A 88 19.13 -18.75 9.33
CA GLN A 88 17.70 -18.47 9.26
C GLN A 88 17.02 -18.80 10.59
N GLU A 89 17.27 -19.98 11.17
CA GLU A 89 16.68 -20.38 12.46
C GLU A 89 17.18 -19.51 13.62
N ARG A 90 18.46 -19.08 13.60
CA ARG A 90 18.97 -18.13 14.60
C ARG A 90 18.23 -16.80 14.53
N PHE A 91 18.07 -16.23 13.33
CA PHE A 91 17.32 -14.99 13.13
C PHE A 91 15.88 -15.11 13.64
N VAL A 92 15.17 -16.17 13.25
CA VAL A 92 13.79 -16.42 13.69
C VAL A 92 13.72 -16.57 15.21
N GLY A 93 14.65 -17.32 15.80
CA GLY A 93 14.73 -17.52 17.25
C GLY A 93 14.98 -16.22 18.02
N ASP A 94 15.87 -15.36 17.55
CA ASP A 94 16.19 -14.08 18.19
C ASP A 94 14.98 -13.14 18.19
N VAL A 95 14.30 -12.99 17.04
CA VAL A 95 13.10 -12.15 16.93
C VAL A 95 11.94 -12.72 17.73
N THR A 96 11.74 -14.05 17.69
CA THR A 96 10.69 -14.73 18.47
C THR A 96 10.91 -14.53 19.98
N ASN A 97 12.15 -14.67 20.46
CA ASN A 97 12.49 -14.44 21.86
C ASN A 97 12.27 -12.98 22.26
N PHE A 98 12.58 -12.02 21.38
CA PHE A 98 12.28 -10.62 21.61
C PHE A 98 10.76 -10.37 21.76
N LEU A 99 9.95 -10.94 20.88
CA LEU A 99 8.48 -10.83 20.95
C LEU A 99 7.92 -11.46 22.23
N ILE A 100 8.36 -12.66 22.60
CA ILE A 100 7.94 -13.35 23.83
C ILE A 100 8.24 -12.50 25.09
N LYS A 101 9.40 -11.84 25.13
CA LYS A 101 9.79 -10.97 26.26
C LYS A 101 9.03 -9.65 26.27
N SER A 102 8.63 -9.17 25.11
CA SER A 102 8.01 -7.86 24.93
C SER A 102 6.50 -7.86 25.10
N LEU A 103 5.85 -8.99 24.85
CA LEU A 103 4.40 -9.14 25.00
C LEU A 103 3.97 -9.18 26.48
N PRO A 104 2.74 -8.71 26.79
CA PRO A 104 2.12 -8.88 28.10
C PRO A 104 2.16 -10.33 28.59
N ALA A 105 2.23 -10.54 29.92
CA ALA A 105 2.39 -11.86 30.52
C ALA A 105 1.22 -12.81 30.22
N ASP A 106 0.02 -12.27 30.07
CA ASP A 106 -1.24 -12.96 29.79
C ASP A 106 -1.56 -13.08 28.29
N ALA A 107 -0.78 -12.42 27.42
CA ALA A 107 -0.98 -12.50 25.98
C ALA A 107 -0.75 -13.94 25.47
N PRO A 108 -1.58 -14.46 24.55
CA PRO A 108 -1.33 -15.72 23.87
C PRO A 108 0.04 -15.70 23.17
N ARG A 109 0.83 -16.78 23.29
CA ARG A 109 2.18 -16.87 22.70
C ARG A 109 2.40 -18.10 21.83
N GLY A 110 1.42 -19.01 21.78
CA GLY A 110 1.56 -20.30 21.09
C GLY A 110 1.86 -20.16 19.60
N TYR A 111 1.31 -19.14 18.94
CA TYR A 111 1.52 -18.88 17.51
C TYR A 111 2.96 -18.46 17.18
N LEU A 112 3.66 -17.81 18.11
CA LEU A 112 5.07 -17.40 17.94
C LEU A 112 6.00 -18.61 17.79
N LEU A 113 5.63 -19.76 18.35
CA LEU A 113 6.42 -21.00 18.29
C LEU A 113 6.21 -21.79 16.99
N LYS A 114 5.27 -21.37 16.14
CA LYS A 114 4.98 -21.98 14.84
C LYS A 114 4.82 -20.91 13.76
N PRO A 115 5.88 -20.14 13.46
CA PRO A 115 5.80 -19.09 12.46
C PRO A 115 5.52 -19.67 11.07
N ARG A 116 4.63 -19.00 10.32
CA ARG A 116 4.40 -19.31 8.90
C ARG A 116 5.53 -18.69 8.08
N ARG A 117 6.20 -19.50 7.26
CA ARG A 117 7.35 -19.09 6.45
C ARG A 117 6.93 -18.80 5.01
N PHE A 118 7.53 -17.77 4.41
CA PHE A 118 7.26 -17.29 3.06
C PHE A 118 8.56 -17.19 2.26
N ILE A 119 8.49 -17.53 0.98
CA ILE A 119 9.65 -17.55 0.05
C ILE A 119 9.74 -16.29 -0.82
N SER A 120 8.68 -15.48 -0.84
CA SER A 120 8.63 -14.20 -1.56
C SER A 120 7.90 -13.15 -0.74
N GLN A 121 8.30 -11.89 -0.88
CA GLN A 121 7.62 -10.77 -0.24
C GLN A 121 6.17 -10.65 -0.72
N ALA A 122 5.89 -10.96 -2.00
CA ALA A 122 4.53 -10.99 -2.54
C ALA A 122 3.63 -11.97 -1.78
N SER A 123 4.09 -13.21 -1.55
CA SER A 123 3.30 -14.21 -0.81
C SER A 123 3.08 -13.84 0.67
N LEU A 124 4.04 -13.13 1.28
CA LEU A 124 3.88 -12.57 2.62
C LEU A 124 2.78 -11.50 2.64
N ILE A 125 2.85 -10.55 1.71
CA ILE A 125 1.88 -9.45 1.59
C ILE A 125 0.47 -10.00 1.32
N GLU A 126 0.33 -10.97 0.42
CA GLU A 126 -0.94 -11.65 0.16
C GLU A 126 -1.52 -12.29 1.43
N ALA A 127 -0.71 -12.98 2.23
CA ALA A 127 -1.18 -13.57 3.49
C ALA A 127 -1.56 -12.51 4.55
N ILE A 128 -0.93 -11.33 4.55
CA ILE A 128 -1.34 -10.22 5.41
C ILE A 128 -2.71 -9.70 4.96
N PHE A 129 -2.90 -9.50 3.66
CA PHE A 129 -4.20 -9.09 3.10
C PHE A 129 -5.31 -10.10 3.40
N GLU A 130 -5.05 -11.40 3.23
CA GLU A 130 -5.99 -12.47 3.61
C GLU A 130 -6.40 -12.34 5.08
N SER A 131 -5.44 -12.08 5.97
CA SER A 131 -5.72 -11.89 7.39
C SER A 131 -6.45 -10.59 7.71
N ASP A 132 -6.39 -9.60 6.82
CA ASP A 132 -7.15 -8.35 6.85
C ASP A 132 -8.55 -8.50 6.20
N GLY A 133 -8.91 -9.70 5.71
CA GLY A 133 -10.20 -9.98 5.08
C GLY A 133 -10.25 -9.66 3.58
N ILE A 134 -9.10 -9.38 2.97
CA ILE A 134 -8.96 -9.12 1.54
C ILE A 134 -8.48 -10.40 0.86
N SER A 135 -9.35 -11.03 0.07
CA SER A 135 -9.02 -12.31 -0.57
C SER A 135 -8.08 -12.14 -1.77
N LYS A 136 -7.41 -13.21 -2.17
CA LYS A 136 -6.57 -13.23 -3.36
C LYS A 136 -7.37 -12.89 -4.62
N GLU A 137 -8.59 -13.39 -4.73
CA GLU A 137 -9.50 -13.11 -5.84
C GLU A 137 -9.82 -11.62 -5.94
N MET A 138 -10.03 -10.95 -4.80
CA MET A 138 -10.24 -9.49 -4.76
C MET A 138 -8.99 -8.72 -5.21
N LEU A 139 -7.80 -9.14 -4.76
CA LEU A 139 -6.54 -8.53 -5.19
C LEU A 139 -6.30 -8.72 -6.69
N ASP A 140 -6.53 -9.92 -7.21
CA ASP A 140 -6.34 -10.24 -8.62
C ASP A 140 -7.37 -9.50 -9.49
N ALA A 141 -8.63 -9.38 -9.06
CA ALA A 141 -9.64 -8.57 -9.72
C ALA A 141 -9.23 -7.08 -9.77
N GLN A 142 -8.74 -6.53 -8.66
CA GLN A 142 -8.23 -5.16 -8.62
C GLN A 142 -7.02 -4.97 -9.56
N ARG A 143 -6.06 -5.90 -9.58
CA ARG A 143 -4.89 -5.86 -10.48
C ARG A 143 -5.31 -5.91 -11.95
N GLN A 144 -6.24 -6.79 -12.31
CA GLN A 144 -6.78 -6.91 -13.66
C GLN A 144 -7.48 -5.62 -14.09
N ARG A 145 -8.28 -5.01 -13.21
CA ARG A 145 -8.94 -3.74 -13.46
C ARG A 145 -7.96 -2.61 -13.75
N VAL A 146 -6.90 -2.48 -12.95
CA VAL A 146 -5.85 -1.47 -13.17
C VAL A 146 -5.09 -1.72 -14.47
N ALA A 147 -4.78 -2.98 -14.80
CA ALA A 147 -4.12 -3.33 -16.06
C ALA A 147 -4.99 -2.95 -17.27
N LEU A 148 -6.29 -3.22 -17.18
CA LEU A 148 -7.26 -2.90 -18.22
C LEU A 148 -7.42 -1.37 -18.40
N ILE A 149 -7.46 -0.59 -17.31
CA ILE A 149 -7.43 0.88 -17.37
C ILE A 149 -6.18 1.35 -18.14
N ALA A 150 -5.01 0.78 -17.85
CA ALA A 150 -3.77 1.16 -18.52
C ALA A 150 -3.78 0.79 -20.02
N GLU A 151 -4.34 -0.36 -20.38
CA GLU A 151 -4.51 -0.78 -21.78
C GLU A 151 -5.45 0.17 -22.54
N PHE A 152 -6.59 0.53 -21.95
CA PHE A 152 -7.51 1.49 -22.53
C PHE A 152 -6.90 2.90 -22.66
N ALA A 153 -6.13 3.34 -21.68
CA ALA A 153 -5.43 4.62 -21.74
C ALA A 153 -4.41 4.68 -22.89
N GLN A 154 -3.74 3.56 -23.20
CA GLN A 154 -2.82 3.47 -24.35
C GLN A 154 -3.56 3.49 -25.69
N ALA A 155 -4.73 2.86 -25.77
CA ALA A 155 -5.57 2.84 -26.97
C ALA A 155 -6.40 4.12 -27.16
N MET A 156 -6.33 5.08 -26.23
CA MET A 156 -7.20 6.25 -26.22
C MET A 156 -7.11 7.08 -27.52
N GLU A 157 -5.95 7.17 -28.16
CA GLU A 157 -5.78 7.93 -29.40
C GLU A 157 -6.26 7.17 -30.67
N ASP A 158 -6.49 5.86 -30.56
CA ASP A 158 -6.91 4.98 -31.65
C ASP A 158 -8.37 4.55 -31.46
N GLU A 159 -9.31 5.36 -31.97
CA GLU A 159 -10.76 5.14 -31.84
C GLU A 159 -11.23 3.72 -32.23
N PRO A 160 -10.87 3.15 -33.40
CA PRO A 160 -11.31 1.80 -33.75
C PRO A 160 -10.73 0.73 -32.81
N GLU A 161 -9.50 0.89 -32.33
CA GLU A 161 -8.90 -0.05 -31.38
C GLU A 161 -9.54 0.06 -29.99
N LEU A 162 -9.80 1.29 -29.52
CA LEU A 162 -10.49 1.54 -28.26
C LEU A 162 -11.90 0.90 -28.26
N ALA A 163 -12.67 1.11 -29.33
CA ALA A 163 -13.99 0.52 -29.48
C ALA A 163 -13.93 -1.02 -29.52
N ARG A 164 -12.93 -1.59 -30.21
CA ARG A 164 -12.71 -3.03 -30.26
C ARG A 164 -12.38 -3.61 -28.87
N LEU A 165 -11.49 -2.97 -28.13
CA LEU A 165 -11.13 -3.36 -26.76
C LEU A 165 -12.32 -3.23 -25.82
N ALA A 166 -13.10 -2.15 -25.93
CA ALA A 166 -14.27 -1.90 -25.10
C ALA A 166 -15.33 -2.99 -25.32
N GLU A 167 -15.55 -3.41 -26.57
CA GLU A 167 -16.44 -4.52 -26.87
C GLU A 167 -15.90 -5.86 -26.35
N GLN A 168 -14.60 -6.13 -26.55
CA GLN A 168 -13.95 -7.36 -26.07
C GLN A 168 -14.05 -7.50 -24.53
N HIS A 169 -13.94 -6.38 -23.81
CA HIS A 169 -13.94 -6.33 -22.36
C HIS A 169 -15.23 -5.76 -21.76
N ARG A 170 -16.34 -5.76 -22.52
CA ARG A 170 -17.62 -5.14 -22.11
C ARG A 170 -18.09 -5.59 -20.72
N ALA A 171 -17.94 -6.87 -20.40
CA ALA A 171 -18.36 -7.41 -19.10
C ALA A 171 -17.55 -6.86 -17.91
N ALA A 172 -16.33 -6.37 -18.14
CA ALA A 172 -15.47 -5.77 -17.13
C ALA A 172 -15.70 -4.25 -16.98
N LEU A 173 -16.45 -3.62 -17.89
CA LEU A 173 -16.85 -2.21 -17.82
C LEU A 173 -18.07 -2.06 -16.90
N ASP A 174 -17.91 -2.45 -15.64
CA ASP A 174 -18.94 -2.40 -14.61
C ASP A 174 -18.80 -1.15 -13.71
N TYR A 175 -19.69 -1.02 -12.72
CA TYR A 175 -19.65 0.09 -11.78
C TYR A 175 -18.30 0.20 -11.05
N GLU A 176 -17.70 -0.93 -10.64
CA GLU A 176 -16.42 -0.89 -9.92
C GLU A 176 -15.27 -0.43 -10.81
N PHE A 177 -15.29 -0.76 -12.11
CA PHE A 177 -14.35 -0.26 -13.09
C PHE A 177 -14.41 1.27 -13.19
N PHE A 178 -15.59 1.84 -13.42
CA PHE A 178 -15.75 3.29 -13.56
C PHE A 178 -15.49 4.05 -12.25
N ALA A 179 -15.87 3.48 -11.11
CA ALA A 179 -15.52 4.03 -9.79
C ALA A 179 -13.99 4.07 -9.58
N THR A 180 -13.28 2.99 -9.96
CA THR A 180 -11.82 2.94 -9.86
C THR A 180 -11.16 3.97 -10.78
N LEU A 181 -11.62 4.09 -12.02
CA LEU A 181 -11.11 5.06 -12.99
C LEU A 181 -11.31 6.51 -12.53
N THR A 182 -12.49 6.81 -11.94
CA THR A 182 -12.80 8.12 -11.35
C THR A 182 -11.86 8.43 -10.17
N ALA A 183 -11.71 7.48 -9.23
CA ALA A 183 -10.79 7.65 -8.11
C ALA A 183 -9.34 7.91 -8.56
N PHE A 184 -8.91 7.33 -9.68
CA PHE A 184 -7.59 7.59 -10.26
C PHE A 184 -7.48 8.99 -10.86
N ALA A 185 -8.53 9.49 -11.52
CA ALA A 185 -8.59 10.86 -12.02
C ALA A 185 -8.50 11.87 -10.86
N ASP A 186 -9.30 11.66 -9.80
CA ASP A 186 -9.30 12.49 -8.60
C ASP A 186 -7.94 12.52 -7.90
N ALA A 187 -7.32 11.34 -7.74
CA ALA A 187 -5.99 11.24 -7.13
C ALA A 187 -4.91 11.97 -7.94
N ASN A 188 -5.02 12.00 -9.28
CA ASN A 188 -4.11 12.80 -10.11
C ASN A 188 -4.36 14.30 -9.89
N ALA A 189 -5.61 14.75 -9.85
CA ALA A 189 -5.96 16.15 -9.63
C ALA A 189 -5.46 16.64 -8.25
N GLN A 190 -5.68 15.87 -7.19
CA GLN A 190 -5.21 16.19 -5.84
C GLN A 190 -3.68 16.29 -5.74
N GLN A 191 -2.95 15.56 -6.58
CA GLN A 191 -1.49 15.61 -6.66
C GLN A 191 -0.96 16.67 -7.64
N GLY A 192 -1.84 17.54 -8.17
CA GLY A 192 -1.50 18.59 -9.13
C GLY A 192 -1.21 18.10 -10.55
N ARG A 193 -1.48 16.82 -10.85
CA ARG A 193 -1.28 16.19 -12.16
C ARG A 193 -2.52 16.37 -13.04
N MET A 194 -2.83 17.62 -13.38
CA MET A 194 -4.07 18.00 -14.07
C MET A 194 -4.24 17.36 -15.45
N ASP A 195 -3.17 17.23 -16.23
CA ASP A 195 -3.21 16.58 -17.55
C ASP A 195 -3.64 15.12 -17.43
N GLY A 196 -3.06 14.40 -16.46
CA GLY A 196 -3.40 13.01 -16.18
C GLY A 196 -4.84 12.85 -15.67
N ALA A 197 -5.29 13.76 -14.80
CA ALA A 197 -6.69 13.76 -14.34
C ALA A 197 -7.67 13.95 -15.50
N THR A 198 -7.38 14.92 -16.38
CA THR A 198 -8.22 15.23 -17.55
C THR A 198 -8.25 14.06 -18.53
N MET A 199 -7.09 13.44 -18.80
CA MET A 199 -7.00 12.26 -19.67
C MET A 199 -7.86 11.10 -19.14
N LEU A 200 -7.76 10.80 -17.84
CA LEU A 200 -8.51 9.70 -17.23
C LEU A 200 -10.02 9.97 -17.20
N ALA A 201 -10.43 11.21 -16.98
CA ALA A 201 -11.84 11.61 -17.05
C ALA A 201 -12.39 11.47 -18.49
N GLN A 202 -11.65 11.93 -19.50
CA GLN A 202 -12.06 11.75 -20.91
C GLN A 202 -12.14 10.27 -21.30
N LEU A 203 -11.19 9.45 -20.84
CA LEU A 203 -11.22 8.01 -21.06
C LEU A 203 -12.49 7.39 -20.47
N ARG A 204 -12.86 7.79 -19.25
CA ARG A 204 -14.08 7.33 -18.57
C ARG A 204 -15.32 7.61 -19.41
N ASP A 205 -15.49 8.85 -19.84
CA ASP A 205 -16.69 9.28 -20.56
C ASP A 205 -16.81 8.58 -21.91
N ARG A 206 -15.68 8.38 -22.61
CA ARG A 206 -15.66 7.62 -23.88
C ARG A 206 -15.98 6.15 -23.68
N LEU A 207 -15.42 5.50 -22.67
CA LEU A 207 -15.73 4.10 -22.37
C LEU A 207 -17.18 3.93 -21.93
N ALA A 208 -17.76 4.88 -21.19
CA ALA A 208 -19.16 4.87 -20.81
C ALA A 208 -20.07 4.96 -22.03
N ALA A 209 -19.78 5.88 -22.95
CA ALA A 209 -20.51 6.01 -24.21
C ALA A 209 -20.42 4.75 -25.09
N LEU A 210 -19.24 4.12 -25.18
CA LEU A 210 -19.03 2.88 -25.93
C LEU A 210 -19.70 1.67 -25.28
N ALA A 211 -19.72 1.61 -23.95
CA ALA A 211 -20.37 0.52 -23.19
C ALA A 211 -21.88 0.69 -23.07
N GLY A 212 -22.42 1.89 -23.38
CA GLY A 212 -23.81 2.23 -23.16
C GLY A 212 -24.19 2.29 -21.68
N VAL A 213 -23.23 2.66 -20.82
CA VAL A 213 -23.41 2.80 -19.38
C VAL A 213 -23.71 4.26 -19.06
N ASP A 214 -24.85 4.49 -18.42
CA ASP A 214 -25.19 5.80 -17.88
C ASP A 214 -24.51 5.93 -16.50
N LEU A 215 -23.50 6.78 -16.42
CA LEU A 215 -22.78 7.01 -15.16
C LEU A 215 -23.57 8.04 -14.33
N PRO A 216 -23.73 7.85 -13.02
CA PRO A 216 -24.29 8.90 -12.17
C PRO A 216 -23.44 10.17 -12.32
N ASP A 217 -24.09 11.30 -12.59
CA ASP A 217 -23.42 12.60 -12.69
C ASP A 217 -22.58 12.85 -11.44
N GLU A 218 -21.34 13.33 -11.61
CA GLU A 218 -20.43 13.73 -10.53
C GLU A 218 -21.03 14.81 -9.59
N ALA A 219 -22.20 15.37 -9.94
CA ALA A 219 -22.89 16.38 -9.16
C ALA A 219 -23.53 15.86 -7.86
N ASP A 220 -23.84 14.56 -7.75
CA ASP A 220 -24.60 14.00 -6.62
C ASP A 220 -23.74 13.12 -5.68
N GLY A 221 -22.46 13.49 -5.51
CA GLY A 221 -21.47 12.67 -4.85
C GLY A 221 -20.68 13.28 -3.69
N PHE A 222 -21.00 14.48 -3.18
CA PHE A 222 -20.46 15.01 -1.89
C PHE A 222 -21.33 16.14 -1.30
N ALA A 223 -22.65 15.99 -1.33
CA ALA A 223 -23.56 16.97 -0.74
C ALA A 223 -24.74 16.30 -0.01
N ASP A 224 -24.50 15.30 0.83
CA ASP A 224 -25.32 15.16 2.04
C ASP A 224 -24.62 14.29 3.09
N GLY A 225 -24.49 14.82 4.31
CA GLY A 225 -23.88 14.08 5.42
C GLY A 225 -23.06 14.88 6.43
N VAL A 226 -23.13 16.22 6.44
CA VAL A 226 -22.81 17.02 7.65
C VAL A 226 -23.75 18.23 7.71
N ASP A 227 -25.05 18.01 7.90
CA ASP A 227 -25.92 19.06 8.43
C ASP A 227 -25.67 19.18 9.94
N GLY A 228 -24.54 19.81 10.25
CA GLY A 228 -24.20 20.31 11.57
C GLY A 228 -23.94 21.80 11.39
N GLY A 229 -25.02 22.59 11.36
CA GLY A 229 -24.95 24.04 11.27
C GLY A 229 -23.89 24.59 12.21
N VAL A 230 -22.82 25.12 11.63
CA VAL A 230 -21.76 25.78 12.39
C VAL A 230 -22.34 27.11 12.83
N ASP A 231 -22.77 27.16 14.09
CA ASP A 231 -23.19 28.38 14.75
C ASP A 231 -22.05 29.41 14.65
N ALA A 232 -22.37 30.64 14.24
CA ALA A 232 -21.41 31.71 13.98
C ALA A 232 -20.56 32.10 15.21
N ASN A 233 -20.83 31.48 16.37
CA ASN A 233 -20.04 31.57 17.58
C ASN A 233 -18.76 30.72 17.57
N TYR A 234 -18.65 29.68 16.73
CA TYR A 234 -17.51 28.76 16.75
C TYR A 234 -16.23 29.35 16.12
N GLU A 235 -16.37 30.16 15.06
CA GLU A 235 -15.22 30.88 14.46
C GLU A 235 -14.65 31.95 15.40
N ALA A 236 -15.50 32.57 16.23
CA ALA A 236 -15.07 33.56 17.22
C ALA A 236 -14.30 32.93 18.39
N GLU A 237 -14.65 31.72 18.83
CA GLU A 237 -13.93 30.99 19.89
C GLU A 237 -12.57 30.45 19.43
N LEU A 238 -12.44 30.03 18.16
CA LEU A 238 -11.16 29.59 17.60
C LEU A 238 -10.16 30.74 17.44
N ALA A 239 -10.62 31.93 17.01
CA ALA A 239 -9.77 33.12 16.91
C ALA A 239 -9.22 33.56 18.28
N GLN A 240 -10.04 33.51 19.34
CA GLN A 240 -9.61 33.84 20.71
C GLN A 240 -8.67 32.81 21.34
N THR A 241 -8.75 31.55 20.90
CA THR A 241 -7.89 30.48 21.43
C THR A 241 -6.47 30.54 20.84
N VAL A 242 -6.32 30.98 19.58
CA VAL A 242 -5.02 31.16 18.92
C VAL A 242 -4.27 32.38 19.47
N GLU A 243 -4.95 33.46 19.84
CA GLU A 243 -4.33 34.65 20.47
C GLU A 243 -3.82 34.42 21.90
N ARG A 244 -4.19 33.31 22.56
CA ARG A 244 -3.70 32.96 23.91
C ARG A 244 -2.50 32.02 23.92
N LEU A 245 -2.09 31.53 22.75
CA LEU A 245 -0.98 30.57 22.61
C LEU A 245 0.23 31.13 21.87
N VAL A 246 0.28 32.46 21.66
CA VAL A 246 1.46 33.20 21.21
C VAL A 246 1.83 34.26 22.24
#